data_AF-A0A2S7KWA0-F1
#
_entry.id   AF-A0A2S7KWA0-F1
#
_cell.length_a   1.000
_cell.length_b   1.000
_cell.length_c   1.000
_cell.angle_alpha   90.00
_cell.angle_beta   90.00
_cell.angle_gamma   90.00
#
_symmetry.space_group_name_H-M   'P 1'
#
loop_
_entity.id
_entity.type
_entity.pdbx_description
1 polymer ?
#
loop_
_entity_poly.entity_id
_entity_poly.type
_entity_poly.pdbx_seq_one_letter_code
_entity_poly.pdbx_strand_id
1 'polypeptide(L)'
;MVAAENSDLFDVLEYVFNSEIKPLTRSERVAAAEATIFTLMNEKQKAFIAFVLSKYIETGVGELDQNKLPVLLSSMFHSQQHGIAELGGDVIKIRNLFIKFQQYLYKTA
;
A
#
# COMPACT_ATOMS: atom_id res chain seq x y z
N MET A 1 -28.68 30.73 -1.69
CA MET A 1 -28.09 29.89 -0.61
C MET A 1 -27.35 28.75 -1.28
N VAL A 2 -26.03 28.87 -1.39
CA VAL A 2 -25.14 27.74 -1.70
C VAL A 2 -24.03 27.84 -0.66
N ALA A 3 -24.05 26.93 0.31
CA ALA A 3 -23.00 26.79 1.29
C ALA A 3 -21.87 26.00 0.62
N ALA A 4 -20.81 26.70 0.21
CA ALA A 4 -19.53 26.12 -0.13
C ALA A 4 -18.57 26.53 0.99
N GLU A 5 -18.54 25.73 2.05
CA GLU A 5 -17.58 25.87 3.14
C GLU A 5 -16.93 24.50 3.34
N ASN A 6 -15.60 24.50 3.37
CA ASN A 6 -14.67 23.40 3.59
C ASN A 6 -14.27 22.59 2.36
N SER A 7 -13.26 23.08 1.64
CA SER A 7 -12.31 22.16 1.01
C SER A 7 -10.92 22.80 0.85
N ASP A 8 -10.36 23.30 1.95
CA ASP A 8 -8.91 23.58 2.08
C ASP A 8 -8.11 22.26 2.27
N LEU A 9 -8.48 21.20 1.55
CA LEU A 9 -7.89 19.86 1.67
C LEU A 9 -7.08 19.45 0.44
N PHE A 10 -6.92 20.35 -0.54
CA PHE A 10 -6.26 20.07 -1.82
C PHE A 10 -5.01 20.91 -2.13
N ASP A 11 -4.47 21.69 -1.20
CA ASP A 11 -3.26 22.51 -1.44
C ASP A 11 -1.95 21.91 -0.89
N VAL A 12 -1.94 20.62 -0.55
CA VAL A 12 -0.73 19.94 0.00
C VAL A 12 -0.14 18.85 -0.91
N LEU A 13 -0.72 18.62 -2.09
CA LEU A 13 -0.15 17.66 -3.06
C LEU A 13 0.74 18.28 -4.12
N GLU A 14 0.88 19.61 -4.18
CA GLU A 14 1.59 20.28 -5.28
C GLU A 14 3.07 20.62 -4.99
N TYR A 15 3.52 20.61 -3.72
CA TYR A 15 4.86 21.15 -3.38
C TYR A 15 6.01 20.13 -3.26
N VAL A 16 5.79 18.83 -3.47
CA VAL A 16 6.88 17.81 -3.38
C VAL A 16 7.21 17.18 -4.74
N PHE A 17 6.68 17.72 -5.84
CA PHE A 17 6.98 17.23 -7.19
C PHE A 17 8.22 17.87 -7.82
N ASN A 18 8.85 18.86 -7.18
CA ASN A 18 9.81 19.77 -7.82
C ASN A 18 11.18 19.87 -7.14
N SER A 19 11.69 18.81 -6.50
CA SER A 19 13.06 18.80 -6.00
C SER A 19 13.92 17.82 -6.79
N GLU A 20 14.98 18.34 -7.40
CA GLU A 20 16.07 17.72 -8.15
C GLU A 20 16.94 16.73 -7.33
N ILE A 21 16.31 15.87 -6.53
CA ILE A 21 16.90 14.65 -5.98
C ILE A 21 16.33 13.56 -6.88
N LYS A 22 17.13 12.73 -7.57
CA LYS A 22 16.58 11.61 -8.37
C LYS A 22 15.61 10.82 -7.48
N PRO A 23 14.29 10.99 -7.60
CA PRO A 23 13.39 10.39 -6.64
C PRO A 23 13.42 8.91 -6.95
N LEU A 24 13.77 8.08 -5.97
CA LEU A 24 13.57 6.64 -6.10
C LEU A 24 12.14 6.42 -6.61
N THR A 25 12.03 5.91 -7.82
CA THR A 25 10.75 5.68 -8.48
C THR A 25 9.93 4.76 -7.59
N ARG A 26 8.59 4.82 -7.71
CA ARG A 26 7.73 3.91 -6.95
C ARG A 26 8.15 2.45 -7.17
N SER A 27 8.56 2.12 -8.39
CA SER A 27 9.09 0.80 -8.74
C SER A 27 10.39 0.44 -8.02
N GLU A 28 11.33 1.37 -7.88
CA GLU A 28 12.59 1.11 -7.16
C GLU A 28 12.37 0.93 -5.65
N ARG A 29 11.45 1.71 -5.05
CA ARG A 29 11.04 1.51 -3.64
C ARG A 29 10.39 0.16 -3.42
N VAL A 30 9.52 -0.24 -4.34
CA VAL A 30 8.87 -1.55 -4.36
C VAL A 30 9.94 -2.64 -4.40
N ALA A 31 10.86 -2.60 -5.36
CA ALA A 31 11.93 -3.60 -5.49
C ALA A 31 12.79 -3.73 -4.22
N ALA A 32 13.16 -2.60 -3.59
CA ALA A 32 13.92 -2.60 -2.34
C ALA A 32 13.13 -3.19 -1.15
N ALA A 33 11.85 -2.82 -1.04
CA ALA A 33 10.97 -3.34 -0.01
C ALA A 33 10.75 -4.86 -0.17
N GLU A 34 10.48 -5.32 -1.39
CA GLU A 34 10.28 -6.74 -1.72
C GLU A 34 11.50 -7.58 -1.34
N ALA A 35 12.71 -7.15 -1.74
CA ALA A 35 13.96 -7.85 -1.42
C ALA A 35 14.16 -8.06 0.09
N THR A 36 13.68 -7.14 0.91
CA THR A 36 13.80 -7.22 2.37
C THR A 36 12.69 -8.06 3.00
N ILE A 37 11.43 -7.73 2.70
CA ILE A 37 10.28 -8.26 3.43
C ILE A 37 9.79 -9.61 2.92
N PHE A 38 10.05 -9.97 1.65
CA PHE A 38 9.62 -11.25 1.09
C PHE A 38 10.33 -12.45 1.71
N THR A 39 11.53 -12.27 2.26
CA THR A 39 12.26 -13.33 2.97
C THR A 39 11.48 -13.88 4.19
N LEU A 40 10.58 -13.08 4.76
CA LEU A 40 9.80 -13.41 5.95
C LEU A 40 8.37 -13.87 5.63
N MET A 41 8.01 -14.01 4.35
CA MET A 41 6.65 -14.28 3.89
C MET A 41 6.50 -15.64 3.19
N ASN A 42 5.31 -16.22 3.31
CA ASN A 42 4.90 -17.35 2.47
C ASN A 42 4.46 -16.88 1.06
N GLU A 43 4.26 -17.81 0.13
CA GLU A 43 3.92 -17.49 -1.27
C GLU A 43 2.63 -16.68 -1.42
N LYS A 44 1.60 -16.99 -0.63
CA LYS A 44 0.32 -16.28 -0.65
C LYS A 44 0.45 -14.84 -0.14
N GLN A 45 1.22 -14.64 0.92
CA GLN A 45 1.55 -13.33 1.46
C GLN A 45 2.38 -12.50 0.47
N LYS A 46 3.38 -13.10 -0.18
CA LYS A 46 4.15 -12.44 -1.25
C LYS A 46 3.26 -12.01 -2.39
N ALA A 47 2.39 -12.89 -2.87
CA ALA A 47 1.46 -12.58 -3.95
C ALA A 47 0.52 -11.43 -3.58
N PHE A 48 0.00 -11.42 -2.34
CA PHE A 48 -0.85 -10.34 -1.86
C PHE A 48 -0.10 -9.01 -1.77
N ILE A 49 1.10 -8.99 -1.21
CA ILE A 49 1.90 -7.76 -1.14
C ILE A 49 2.31 -7.28 -2.53
N ALA A 50 2.74 -8.16 -3.44
CA ALA A 50 3.04 -7.80 -4.83
C ALA A 50 1.82 -7.19 -5.55
N PHE A 51 0.62 -7.72 -5.31
CA PHE A 51 -0.63 -7.16 -5.83
C PHE A 51 -0.90 -5.74 -5.28
N VAL A 52 -0.68 -5.52 -3.99
CA VAL A 52 -0.84 -4.18 -3.40
C VAL A 52 0.21 -3.21 -3.95
N LEU A 53 1.45 -3.67 -4.13
CA LEU A 53 2.55 -2.86 -4.66
C LEU A 53 2.33 -2.49 -6.12
N SER A 54 1.76 -3.37 -6.94
CA SER A 54 1.40 -3.03 -8.33
C SER A 54 0.32 -1.93 -8.36
N LYS A 55 -0.70 -2.02 -7.50
CA LYS A 55 -1.72 -0.98 -7.34
C LYS A 55 -1.15 0.34 -6.83
N TYR A 56 -0.16 0.29 -5.94
CA TYR A 56 0.57 1.48 -5.48
C TYR A 56 1.40 2.14 -6.61
N ILE A 57 2.02 1.35 -7.49
CA ILE A 57 2.73 1.89 -8.65
C ILE A 57 1.73 2.62 -9.58
N GLU A 58 0.58 1.99 -9.86
CA GLU A 58 -0.47 2.50 -10.76
C GLU A 58 -1.17 3.75 -10.21
N THR A 59 -1.70 3.68 -8.99
CA THR A 59 -2.62 4.68 -8.42
C THR A 59 -1.92 5.60 -7.40
N GLY A 60 -0.79 5.18 -6.84
CA GLY A 60 -0.04 5.93 -5.83
C GLY A 60 -0.41 5.59 -4.39
N VAL A 61 0.02 6.45 -3.46
CA VAL A 61 -0.05 6.22 -2.00
C VAL A 61 -1.45 5.98 -1.46
N GLY A 62 -2.49 6.49 -2.15
CA GLY A 62 -3.88 6.29 -1.74
C GLY A 62 -4.33 4.82 -1.72
N GLU A 63 -3.61 3.89 -2.36
CA GLU A 63 -3.87 2.45 -2.26
C GLU A 63 -3.34 1.81 -0.97
N LEU A 64 -2.43 2.48 -0.28
CA LEU A 64 -1.82 1.99 0.95
C LEU A 64 -2.64 2.33 2.20
N ASP A 65 -3.83 2.92 2.05
CA ASP A 65 -4.72 3.20 3.17
C ASP A 65 -5.20 1.89 3.83
N GLN A 66 -5.15 1.84 5.16
CA GLN A 66 -5.62 0.69 5.94
C GLN A 66 -7.13 0.44 5.74
N ASN A 67 -7.90 1.48 5.46
CA ASN A 67 -9.33 1.37 5.15
C ASN A 67 -9.58 0.63 3.83
N LYS A 68 -8.59 0.58 2.92
CA LYS A 68 -8.66 -0.20 1.69
C LYS A 68 -8.26 -1.66 1.85
N LEU A 69 -7.69 -2.07 2.98
CA LEU A 69 -7.29 -3.46 3.20
C LEU A 69 -8.43 -4.47 2.95
N PRO A 70 -9.68 -4.27 3.44
CA PRO A 70 -10.80 -5.18 3.13
C PRO A 70 -11.12 -5.24 1.63
N VAL A 71 -11.01 -4.11 0.93
CA VAL A 71 -11.27 -3.99 -0.52
C VAL A 71 -10.17 -4.70 -1.31
N LEU A 72 -8.91 -4.52 -0.93
CA LEU A 72 -7.76 -5.19 -1.56
C LEU A 72 -7.83 -6.71 -1.38
N LEU A 73 -8.21 -7.19 -0.19
CA LEU A 73 -8.44 -8.61 0.06
C LEU A 73 -9.56 -9.16 -0.83
N SER A 74 -10.68 -8.44 -0.92
CA SER A 74 -11.81 -8.85 -1.76
C SER A 74 -11.46 -8.80 -3.25
N SER A 75 -10.68 -7.82 -3.68
CA SER A 75 -10.26 -7.66 -5.08
C SER A 75 -9.33 -8.77 -5.56
N MET A 76 -8.49 -9.32 -4.68
CA MET A 76 -7.56 -10.39 -5.04
C MET A 76 -8.15 -11.79 -4.79
N PHE A 77 -8.88 -11.98 -3.69
CA PHE A 77 -9.35 -13.29 -3.22
C PHE A 77 -10.85 -13.51 -3.39
N HIS A 78 -11.53 -12.68 -4.18
CA HIS A 78 -12.99 -12.64 -4.38
C HIS A 78 -13.81 -12.20 -3.17
N SER A 79 -13.32 -12.39 -1.94
CA SER A 79 -13.92 -11.84 -0.73
C SER A 79 -12.87 -11.61 0.36
N GLN A 80 -13.17 -10.68 1.27
CA GLN A 80 -12.34 -10.42 2.44
C GLN A 80 -12.11 -11.69 3.27
N GLN A 81 -13.16 -12.49 3.48
CA GLN A 81 -13.09 -13.71 4.28
C GLN A 81 -12.16 -14.76 3.64
N HIS A 82 -12.23 -14.94 2.32
CA HIS A 82 -11.31 -15.83 1.61
C HIS A 82 -9.88 -15.32 1.69
N GLY A 83 -9.65 -14.02 1.51
CA GLY A 83 -8.31 -13.44 1.65
C GLY A 83 -7.73 -13.62 3.04
N ILE A 84 -8.55 -13.48 4.08
CA ILE A 84 -8.12 -13.75 5.46
C ILE A 84 -7.71 -15.22 5.60
N ALA A 85 -8.53 -16.16 5.13
CA ALA A 85 -8.23 -17.59 5.21
C ALA A 85 -6.93 -17.95 4.45
N GLU A 86 -6.77 -17.48 3.22
CA GLU A 86 -5.59 -17.74 2.38
C GLU A 86 -4.29 -17.14 2.93
N LEU A 87 -4.38 -16.05 3.69
CA LEU A 87 -3.22 -15.37 4.29
C LEU A 87 -2.89 -15.85 5.71
N GLY A 88 -3.55 -16.92 6.18
CA GLY A 88 -3.26 -17.58 7.47
C GLY A 88 -4.33 -17.39 8.54
N GLY A 89 -5.50 -16.86 8.21
CA GLY A 89 -6.67 -16.75 9.08
C GLY A 89 -6.63 -15.64 10.13
N ASP A 90 -5.47 -15.01 10.33
CA ASP A 90 -5.24 -14.03 11.39
C ASP A 90 -5.26 -12.60 10.84
N VAL A 91 -6.36 -11.91 11.08
CA VAL A 91 -6.59 -10.52 10.63
C VAL A 91 -5.53 -9.57 11.18
N ILE A 92 -5.08 -9.77 12.42
CA ILE A 92 -4.08 -8.91 13.06
C ILE A 92 -2.73 -9.09 12.36
N LYS A 93 -2.34 -10.34 12.05
CA LYS A 93 -1.10 -10.60 11.28
C LYS A 93 -1.16 -10.01 9.89
N ILE A 94 -2.30 -10.11 9.19
CA ILE A 94 -2.47 -9.54 7.85
C ILE A 94 -2.37 -8.02 7.88
N ARG A 95 -3.04 -7.38 8.84
CA ARG A 95 -2.95 -5.92 9.04
C ARG A 95 -1.52 -5.50 9.37
N ASN A 96 -0.84 -6.22 10.26
CA ASN A 96 0.54 -5.94 10.61
C ASN A 96 1.48 -6.13 9.42
N LEU A 97 1.26 -7.16 8.60
CA LEU A 97 1.99 -7.36 7.34
C LEU A 97 1.80 -6.15 6.42
N PHE A 98 0.55 -5.69 6.27
CA PHE A 98 0.18 -4.55 5.45
C PHE A 98 0.86 -3.26 5.92
N ILE A 99 0.86 -2.97 7.22
CA ILE A 99 1.52 -1.78 7.76
C ILE A 99 3.05 -1.91 7.69
N LYS A 100 3.58 -3.09 7.99
CA LYS A 100 5.03 -3.32 8.06
C LYS A 100 5.69 -3.16 6.69
N PHE A 101 5.08 -3.61 5.59
CA PHE A 101 5.68 -3.38 4.26
C PHE A 101 5.70 -1.88 3.89
N GLN A 102 4.69 -1.11 4.28
CA GLN A 102 4.66 0.33 4.03
C GLN A 102 5.83 1.03 4.73
N GLN A 103 6.19 0.59 5.93
CA GLN A 103 7.38 1.10 6.60
C GLN A 103 8.63 0.87 5.75
N TYR A 104 8.80 -0.28 5.08
CA TYR A 104 9.95 -0.50 4.20
C TYR A 104 9.93 0.38 2.93
N LEU A 105 8.75 0.73 2.41
CA LEU A 105 8.62 1.66 1.28
C LEU A 105 9.11 3.07 1.60
N TYR A 106 8.92 3.54 2.83
CA TYR A 106 9.25 4.91 3.25
C TYR A 106 10.49 5.03 4.15
N LYS A 107 10.95 3.94 4.76
CA LYS A 107 12.16 3.94 5.61
C LYS A 107 13.45 4.12 4.82
N THR A 108 13.41 3.89 3.50
CA THR A 108 14.56 4.02 2.59
C THR A 108 14.49 5.31 1.75
N ALA A 109 13.58 6.24 2.09
CA ALA A 109 13.42 7.54 1.43
C ALA A 109 14.06 8.66 2.26
#